data_AF-A0A6M4NYF9-F1
#
_entry.id   AF-A0A6M4NYF9-F1
#
_cell.length_a   1.000
_cell.length_b   1.000
_cell.length_c   1.000
_cell.angle_alpha   90.00
_cell.angle_beta   90.00
_cell.angle_gamma   90.00
#
_symmetry.space_group_name_H-M   'P 1'
#
loop_
_entity.id
_entity.type
_entity.pdbx_description
1 polymer ?
#
loop_
_entity_poly.entity_id
_entity_poly.type
_entity_poly.pdbx_seq_one_letter_code
_entity_poly.pdbx_strand_id
1 'polypeptide(L)'
;MLELITQRLQGLQQSGQWDKTMGEFKQRVIENSQRPAPVEGLHRAEKYAQRWFDPSIRLTEDLKDNEGRVFAHQGELINPLKTVPFMQTLYFINGDDPDQIAWMKRQVPETLMSKIILVRGSVPDTSAALDSRIYFDQNGVLSKRFGLTSVPARITPAPSGERLNIETFPVK
;
A
#
# COMPACT_ATOMS: atom_id res chain seq x y z
N MET A 1 11.19 -10.61 -12.55
CA MET A 1 11.80 -9.39 -11.94
C MET A 1 13.28 -9.61 -11.63
N LEU A 2 13.66 -10.69 -10.93
CA LEU A 2 15.06 -11.10 -10.75
C LEU A 2 15.81 -11.23 -12.08
N GLU A 3 15.23 -11.89 -13.09
CA GLU A 3 15.85 -12.06 -14.41
C GLU A 3 16.11 -10.74 -15.15
N LEU A 4 15.26 -9.73 -14.96
CA LEU A 4 15.43 -8.40 -15.55
C LEU A 4 16.61 -7.66 -14.92
N ILE A 5 16.82 -7.87 -13.61
CA ILE A 5 18.00 -7.37 -12.90
C ILE A 5 19.23 -8.10 -13.45
N THR A 6 19.18 -9.42 -13.63
CA THR A 6 20.29 -10.23 -14.19
C THR A 6 20.68 -9.82 -15.62
N GLN A 7 19.71 -9.51 -16.48
CA GLN A 7 19.99 -9.05 -17.85
C GLN A 7 20.59 -7.65 -17.90
N ARG A 8 20.11 -6.71 -17.07
CA ARG A 8 20.74 -5.39 -16.94
C ARG A 8 22.17 -5.49 -16.39
N LEU A 9 22.44 -6.48 -15.54
CA LEU A 9 23.78 -6.77 -14.99
C LEU A 9 24.77 -7.26 -16.06
N GLN A 10 24.33 -8.03 -17.06
CA GLN A 10 25.19 -8.51 -18.16
C GLN A 10 25.57 -7.39 -19.14
N GLY A 11 24.65 -6.46 -19.43
CA GLY A 11 24.92 -5.34 -20.34
C GLY A 11 25.96 -4.34 -19.83
N LEU A 12 26.14 -4.24 -18.52
CA LEU A 12 27.09 -3.32 -17.88
C LEU A 12 28.51 -3.90 -17.75
N GLN A 13 28.73 -5.18 -18.11
CA GLN A 13 29.98 -5.96 -17.95
C GLN A 13 31.19 -5.46 -18.74
N GLN A 14 31.02 -4.47 -19.62
CA GLN A 14 32.04 -4.08 -20.58
C GLN A 14 32.94 -2.89 -20.15
N SER A 15 32.71 -2.25 -19.00
CA SER A 15 33.35 -0.94 -18.68
C SER A 15 34.52 -0.94 -17.66
N GLY A 16 34.99 -2.08 -17.17
CA GLY A 16 36.28 -2.19 -16.46
C GLY A 16 36.42 -1.52 -15.07
N GLN A 17 35.39 -0.88 -14.50
CA GLN A 17 35.43 -0.26 -13.14
C GLN A 17 34.78 -1.14 -12.04
N TRP A 18 35.03 -2.45 -12.10
CA TRP A 18 34.04 -3.47 -11.75
C TRP A 18 33.76 -3.77 -10.26
N ASP A 19 34.74 -4.06 -9.41
CA ASP A 19 34.39 -4.82 -8.18
C ASP A 19 33.79 -3.99 -7.03
N LYS A 20 34.30 -2.78 -6.78
CA LYS A 20 33.82 -1.94 -5.66
C LYS A 20 32.45 -1.33 -5.97
N THR A 21 32.29 -0.79 -7.18
CA THR A 21 31.05 -0.17 -7.68
C THR A 21 29.91 -1.20 -7.81
N MET A 22 30.22 -2.46 -8.15
CA MET A 22 29.23 -3.54 -8.28
C MET A 22 28.75 -4.07 -6.92
N GLY A 23 29.65 -4.18 -5.94
CA GLY A 23 29.28 -4.52 -4.56
C GLY A 23 28.33 -3.48 -3.96
N GLU A 24 28.68 -2.21 -4.10
CA GLU A 24 27.84 -1.08 -3.66
C GLU A 24 26.48 -1.04 -4.39
N PHE A 25 26.45 -1.34 -5.70
CA PHE A 25 25.20 -1.40 -6.47
C PHE A 25 24.29 -2.56 -6.03
N LYS A 26 24.83 -3.77 -5.87
CA LYS A 26 24.06 -4.93 -5.39
C LYS A 26 23.51 -4.68 -3.99
N GLN A 27 24.34 -4.18 -3.09
CA GLN A 27 23.95 -3.86 -1.72
C GLN A 27 22.82 -2.81 -1.72
N ARG A 28 22.96 -1.75 -2.53
CA ARG A 28 21.93 -0.73 -2.71
C ARG A 28 20.63 -1.29 -3.31
N VAL A 29 20.67 -2.26 -4.23
CA VAL A 29 19.46 -2.90 -4.78
C VAL A 29 18.76 -3.77 -3.72
N ILE A 30 19.52 -4.50 -2.91
CA ILE A 30 18.97 -5.28 -1.79
C ILE A 30 18.34 -4.35 -0.76
N GLU A 31 19.07 -3.32 -0.32
CA GLU A 31 18.60 -2.32 0.63
C GLU A 31 17.36 -1.61 0.13
N ASN A 32 17.36 -1.12 -1.12
CA ASN A 32 16.20 -0.45 -1.72
C ASN A 32 15.01 -1.40 -1.93
N SER A 33 15.26 -2.70 -2.17
CA SER A 33 14.19 -3.70 -2.27
C SER A 33 13.57 -4.03 -0.92
N GLN A 34 14.34 -3.96 0.16
CA GLN A 34 13.90 -4.24 1.53
C GLN A 34 13.32 -3.00 2.21
N ARG A 35 13.74 -1.81 1.76
CA ARG A 35 13.37 -0.52 2.35
C ARG A 35 13.00 0.46 1.23
N PRO A 36 11.78 0.33 0.67
CA PRO A 36 11.33 1.20 -0.41
C PRO A 36 11.28 2.68 0.00
N ALA A 37 11.27 3.56 -1.00
CA ALA A 37 11.14 5.00 -0.77
C ALA A 37 9.86 5.33 0.02
N PRO A 38 9.94 6.18 1.06
CA PRO A 38 8.76 6.58 1.81
C PRO A 38 7.72 7.27 0.94
N VAL A 39 6.45 7.06 1.26
CA VAL A 39 5.35 7.83 0.67
C VAL A 39 5.39 9.26 1.20
N GLU A 40 5.43 10.22 0.28
CA GLU A 40 5.47 11.65 0.59
C GLU A 40 4.14 12.16 1.15
N GLY A 41 4.19 13.25 1.94
CA GLY A 41 3.00 13.93 2.47
C GLY A 41 2.33 13.27 3.67
N LEU A 42 2.74 12.05 4.03
CA LEU A 42 2.22 11.36 5.22
C LEU A 42 3.00 11.73 6.49
N HIS A 43 2.27 12.12 7.52
CA HIS A 43 2.81 12.45 8.84
C HIS A 43 2.22 11.56 9.94
N ARG A 44 2.77 11.65 11.15
CA ARG A 44 2.19 10.97 12.32
C ARG A 44 0.85 11.62 12.67
N ALA A 45 -0.19 10.81 12.90
CA ALA A 45 -1.48 11.32 13.32
C ALA A 45 -1.40 11.91 14.75
N GLU A 46 -1.83 13.17 14.91
CA GLU A 46 -1.82 13.87 16.20
C GLU A 46 -3.12 13.71 16.98
N LYS A 47 -4.23 13.46 16.27
CA LYS A 47 -5.57 13.33 16.82
C LYS A 47 -6.28 12.18 16.14
N TYR A 48 -7.27 11.62 16.84
CA TYR A 48 -8.17 10.66 16.23
C TYR A 48 -9.04 11.37 15.20
N ALA A 49 -9.21 10.76 14.04
CA ALA A 49 -10.14 11.22 13.03
C ALA A 49 -10.78 10.02 12.34
N GLN A 50 -12.04 10.19 11.95
CA GLN A 50 -12.81 9.17 11.25
C GLN A 50 -13.58 9.84 10.11
N ARG A 51 -13.64 9.18 8.95
CA ARG A 51 -14.47 9.61 7.84
C ARG A 51 -14.91 8.46 6.95
N TRP A 52 -16.02 8.67 6.26
CA TRP A 52 -16.49 7.78 5.23
C TRP A 52 -15.80 8.07 3.89
N PHE A 53 -15.50 7.01 3.15
CA PHE A 53 -14.99 7.08 1.80
C PHE A 53 -15.98 6.39 0.85
N ASP A 54 -16.43 7.14 -0.15
CA ASP A 54 -17.25 6.63 -1.25
C ASP A 54 -16.33 6.22 -2.41
N PRO A 55 -16.19 4.92 -2.71
CA PRO A 55 -15.32 4.45 -3.77
C PRO A 55 -15.98 4.54 -5.16
N SER A 56 -17.16 5.16 -5.27
CA SER A 56 -17.85 5.32 -6.55
C SER A 56 -17.01 6.12 -7.54
N ILE A 57 -16.86 5.58 -8.75
CA ILE A 57 -16.13 6.21 -9.84
C ILE A 57 -17.11 6.55 -10.96
N ARG A 58 -16.85 7.68 -11.63
CA ARG A 58 -17.53 8.00 -12.88
C ARG A 58 -16.70 7.44 -14.02
N LEU A 59 -17.32 6.62 -14.86
CA LEU A 59 -16.64 6.04 -16.02
C LEU A 59 -16.28 7.12 -17.03
N THR A 60 -15.03 7.11 -17.46
CA THR A 60 -14.50 8.04 -18.48
C THR A 60 -14.72 7.54 -19.90
N GLU A 61 -15.02 6.26 -20.07
CA GLU A 61 -15.26 5.58 -21.34
C GLU A 61 -16.22 4.39 -21.15
N ASP A 62 -16.78 3.89 -22.25
CA ASP A 62 -17.59 2.66 -22.25
C ASP A 62 -16.73 1.45 -21.91
N LEU A 63 -17.21 0.60 -21.01
CA LEU A 63 -16.56 -0.68 -20.70
C LEU A 63 -17.20 -1.81 -21.52
N LYS A 64 -16.34 -2.61 -22.16
CA LYS A 64 -16.74 -3.71 -23.04
C LYS A 64 -16.15 -5.03 -22.56
N ASP A 65 -16.91 -6.11 -22.72
CA ASP A 65 -16.40 -7.46 -22.54
C ASP A 65 -15.50 -7.88 -23.73
N ASN A 66 -15.00 -9.11 -23.68
CA ASN A 66 -14.16 -9.70 -24.73
C ASN A 66 -14.90 -9.93 -26.07
N GLU A 67 -16.24 -9.93 -26.07
CA GLU A 67 -17.09 -10.03 -27.26
C GLU A 67 -17.49 -8.65 -27.81
N GLY A 68 -17.04 -7.56 -27.17
CA GLY A 68 -17.32 -6.19 -27.56
C GLY A 68 -18.67 -5.65 -27.08
N ARG A 69 -19.38 -6.39 -26.22
CA ARG A 69 -20.66 -5.92 -25.65
C ARG A 69 -20.39 -4.90 -24.55
N VAL A 70 -21.02 -3.73 -24.67
CA VAL A 70 -20.95 -2.68 -23.65
C VAL A 70 -21.79 -3.12 -22.45
N PHE A 71 -21.16 -3.22 -21.28
CA PHE A 71 -21.85 -3.56 -20.03
C PHE A 71 -21.91 -2.40 -19.04
N ALA A 72 -21.17 -1.33 -19.29
CA ALA A 72 -21.24 -0.09 -18.53
C ALA A 72 -20.89 1.10 -19.43
N HIS A 73 -21.63 2.19 -19.29
CA HIS A 73 -21.55 3.32 -20.22
C HIS A 73 -20.66 4.45 -19.67
N GLN A 74 -20.02 5.18 -20.58
CA GLN A 74 -19.33 6.42 -20.25
C GLN A 74 -20.27 7.36 -19.48
N GLY A 75 -19.75 7.97 -18.42
CA GLY A 75 -20.49 8.87 -17.55
C GLY A 75 -21.30 8.19 -16.45
N GLU A 76 -21.46 6.86 -16.49
CA GLU A 76 -22.13 6.11 -15.43
C GLU A 76 -21.36 6.20 -14.11
N LEU A 77 -22.08 6.28 -12.98
CA LEU A 77 -21.51 6.29 -11.64
C LEU A 77 -21.60 4.87 -11.05
N ILE A 78 -20.46 4.22 -10.90
CA ILE A 78 -20.38 2.83 -10.45
C ILE A 78 -19.69 2.76 -9.10
N ASN A 79 -20.34 2.11 -8.14
CA ASN A 79 -19.73 1.73 -6.88
C ASN A 79 -19.21 0.29 -6.96
N PRO A 80 -17.89 0.06 -6.98
CA PRO A 80 -17.32 -1.29 -7.12
C PRO A 80 -17.69 -2.21 -5.95
N LEU A 81 -18.05 -1.66 -4.79
CA LEU A 81 -18.44 -2.45 -3.62
C LEU A 81 -19.79 -3.16 -3.78
N LYS A 82 -20.64 -2.69 -4.70
CA LYS A 82 -21.91 -3.35 -5.02
C LYS A 82 -21.72 -4.66 -5.77
N THR A 83 -20.58 -4.82 -6.46
CA THR A 83 -20.27 -6.00 -7.25
C THR A 83 -19.25 -6.88 -6.54
N VAL A 84 -18.21 -6.27 -5.96
CA VAL A 84 -17.15 -6.99 -5.25
C VAL A 84 -17.07 -6.45 -3.82
N PRO A 85 -17.56 -7.20 -2.83
CA PRO A 85 -17.56 -6.73 -1.46
C PRO A 85 -16.14 -6.61 -0.90
N PHE A 86 -15.92 -5.61 -0.05
CA PHE A 86 -14.64 -5.38 0.60
C PHE A 86 -14.50 -6.24 1.86
N MET A 87 -13.77 -7.34 1.77
CA MET A 87 -13.69 -8.37 2.81
C MET A 87 -12.39 -8.34 3.64
N GLN A 88 -11.71 -7.20 3.69
CA GLN A 88 -10.41 -7.07 4.34
C GLN A 88 -10.30 -5.80 5.20
N THR A 89 -9.42 -5.82 6.18
CA THR A 89 -9.01 -4.64 6.95
C THR A 89 -7.63 -4.23 6.47
N LEU A 90 -7.46 -2.96 6.10
CA LEU A 90 -6.16 -2.41 5.74
C LEU A 90 -5.61 -1.58 6.88
N TYR A 91 -4.37 -1.83 7.26
CA TYR A 91 -3.61 -1.04 8.21
C TYR A 91 -2.48 -0.33 7.49
N PHE A 92 -2.37 0.98 7.65
CA PHE A 92 -1.26 1.78 7.14
C PHE A 92 -0.42 2.27 8.30
N ILE A 93 0.87 1.94 8.30
CA ILE A 93 1.80 2.31 9.39
C ILE A 93 3.16 2.77 8.84
N ASN A 94 3.85 3.59 9.63
CA ASN A 94 5.29 3.81 9.47
C ASN A 94 6.05 2.72 10.26
N GLY A 95 6.78 1.85 9.55
CA GLY A 95 7.56 0.77 10.14
C GLY A 95 8.78 1.22 10.94
N ASP A 96 9.23 2.47 10.75
CA ASP A 96 10.32 3.06 11.56
C ASP A 96 9.83 3.68 12.87
N ASP A 97 8.51 3.77 13.06
CA ASP A 97 7.91 4.38 14.25
C ASP A 97 7.54 3.28 15.25
N PRO A 98 8.29 3.13 16.36
CA PRO A 98 8.07 2.06 17.32
C PRO A 98 6.67 2.12 17.97
N ASP A 99 6.09 3.30 18.09
CA ASP A 99 4.76 3.48 18.71
C ASP A 99 3.67 3.00 17.75
N GLN A 100 3.88 3.14 16.44
CA GLN A 100 2.99 2.58 15.42
C GLN A 100 3.13 1.07 15.32
N ILE A 101 4.33 0.52 15.46
CA ILE A 101 4.53 -0.93 15.58
C ILE A 101 3.80 -1.46 16.82
N ALA A 102 3.95 -0.80 17.96
CA ALA A 102 3.27 -1.17 19.20
C ALA A 102 1.74 -1.05 19.07
N TRP A 103 1.25 0.00 18.39
CA TRP A 103 -0.17 0.15 18.06
C TRP A 103 -0.68 -0.98 17.18
N MET A 104 0.08 -1.40 16.17
CA MET A 104 -0.30 -2.48 15.28
C MET A 104 -0.40 -3.82 16.03
N LYS A 105 0.53 -4.11 16.95
CA LYS A 105 0.49 -5.31 17.81
C LYS A 105 -0.77 -5.43 18.66
N ARG A 106 -1.45 -4.32 18.95
CA ARG A 106 -2.69 -4.30 19.74
C ARG A 106 -3.95 -4.45 18.88
N GLN A 107 -3.83 -4.45 17.56
CA GLN A 107 -4.99 -4.51 16.68
C GLN A 107 -5.55 -5.92 16.59
N VAL A 108 -6.87 -6.01 16.67
CA VAL A 108 -7.62 -7.22 16.33
C VAL A 108 -8.39 -6.89 15.05
N PRO A 109 -8.05 -7.50 13.90
CA PRO A 109 -8.76 -7.27 12.67
C PRO A 109 -10.26 -7.58 12.79
N GLU A 110 -11.08 -6.67 12.29
CA GLU A 110 -12.55 -6.82 12.27
C GLU A 110 -13.00 -7.82 11.19
N THR A 111 -12.13 -8.09 10.21
CA THR A 111 -12.39 -8.99 9.08
C THR A 111 -11.43 -10.17 9.10
N LEU A 112 -11.85 -11.29 8.51
CA LEU A 112 -11.03 -12.50 8.36
C LEU A 112 -9.69 -12.26 7.65
N MET A 113 -9.67 -11.32 6.70
CA MET A 113 -8.44 -10.94 6.00
C MET A 113 -7.94 -9.59 6.51
N SER A 114 -6.64 -9.47 6.76
CA SER A 114 -6.01 -8.18 7.06
C SER A 114 -4.71 -8.01 6.30
N LYS A 115 -4.36 -6.76 6.00
CA LYS A 115 -3.10 -6.40 5.36
C LYS A 115 -2.45 -5.25 6.11
N ILE A 116 -1.19 -5.43 6.45
CA ILE A 116 -0.34 -4.38 7.01
C ILE A 116 0.47 -3.78 5.87
N ILE A 117 0.28 -2.49 5.64
CA ILE A 117 0.83 -1.74 4.53
C ILE A 117 1.75 -0.67 5.10
N LEU A 118 3.03 -0.78 4.79
CA LEU A 118 4.01 0.24 5.13
C LEU A 118 3.91 1.42 4.18
N VAL A 119 4.01 2.61 4.75
CA VAL A 119 4.22 3.86 4.00
C VAL A 119 5.65 4.38 4.12
N ARG A 120 6.41 3.83 5.08
CA ARG A 120 7.81 4.09 5.36
C ARG A 120 8.35 2.93 6.19
N GLY A 121 9.64 2.66 6.10
CA GLY A 121 10.35 1.70 6.94
C GLY A 121 10.75 0.42 6.23
N SER A 122 11.44 -0.45 6.97
CA SER A 122 11.99 -1.71 6.47
C SER A 122 10.93 -2.81 6.48
N VAL A 123 10.70 -3.42 5.32
CA VAL A 123 9.75 -4.52 5.16
C VAL A 123 10.20 -5.76 5.95
N PRO A 124 11.46 -6.23 5.85
CA PRO A 124 11.93 -7.36 6.66
C PRO A 124 11.85 -7.11 8.17
N ASP A 125 12.30 -5.94 8.64
CA ASP A 125 12.33 -5.65 10.09
C ASP A 125 10.91 -5.58 10.66
N THR A 126 9.99 -4.94 9.93
CA THR A 126 8.58 -4.89 10.32
C THR A 126 7.96 -6.29 10.30
N SER A 127 8.27 -7.10 9.28
CA SER A 127 7.77 -8.47 9.16
C SER A 127 8.22 -9.32 10.33
N ALA A 128 9.49 -9.20 10.74
CA ALA A 128 10.01 -9.88 11.92
C ALA A 128 9.38 -9.34 13.22
N ALA A 129 9.19 -8.04 13.34
CA ALA A 129 8.64 -7.41 14.54
C ALA A 129 7.16 -7.74 14.78
N LEU A 130 6.38 -7.97 13.73
CA LEU A 130 4.94 -8.24 13.76
C LEU A 130 4.56 -9.70 13.48
N ASP A 131 5.54 -10.55 13.14
CA ASP A 131 5.34 -11.94 12.69
C ASP A 131 4.20 -12.06 11.66
N SER A 132 4.23 -11.16 10.67
CA SER A 132 3.10 -10.96 9.75
C SER A 132 3.59 -10.62 8.36
N ARG A 133 2.77 -10.94 7.35
CA ARG A 133 3.03 -10.54 5.96
C ARG A 133 2.87 -9.02 5.81
N ILE A 134 3.92 -8.38 5.32
CA ILE A 134 3.98 -6.94 5.13
C ILE A 134 3.89 -6.59 3.64
N TYR A 135 3.15 -5.54 3.34
CA TYR A 135 3.07 -4.88 2.04
C TYR A 135 3.65 -3.47 2.14
N PHE A 136 3.95 -2.84 1.01
CA PHE A 136 4.39 -1.45 0.97
C PHE A 136 3.55 -0.70 -0.06
N ASP A 137 3.06 0.50 0.30
CA ASP A 137 2.32 1.36 -0.62
C ASP A 137 3.28 2.10 -1.57
N GLN A 138 3.87 1.35 -2.50
CA GLN A 138 4.86 1.89 -3.42
C GLN A 138 4.26 3.06 -4.22
N ASN A 139 4.95 4.19 -4.25
CA ASN A 139 4.50 5.44 -4.87
C ASN A 139 3.21 6.05 -4.29
N GLY A 140 2.73 5.54 -3.15
CA GLY A 140 1.57 6.07 -2.43
C GLY A 140 0.24 5.86 -3.15
N VAL A 141 0.09 4.82 -3.97
CA VAL A 141 -1.11 4.60 -4.80
C VAL A 141 -2.36 4.50 -3.93
N LEU A 142 -2.30 3.70 -2.87
CA LEU A 142 -3.45 3.51 -1.97
C LEU A 142 -3.66 4.73 -1.07
N SER A 143 -2.60 5.28 -0.48
CA SER A 143 -2.66 6.48 0.35
C SER A 143 -3.28 7.65 -0.43
N LYS A 144 -2.90 7.87 -1.69
CA LYS A 144 -3.51 8.88 -2.56
C LYS A 144 -4.96 8.57 -2.86
N ARG A 145 -5.27 7.32 -3.25
CA ARG A 145 -6.65 6.90 -3.57
C ARG A 145 -7.59 7.11 -2.40
N PHE A 146 -7.14 6.78 -1.19
CA PHE A 146 -7.94 6.91 0.02
C PHE A 146 -7.86 8.31 0.62
N GLY A 147 -6.98 9.20 0.14
CA GLY A 147 -6.78 10.54 0.69
C GLY A 147 -6.17 10.54 2.09
N LEU A 148 -5.26 9.61 2.37
CA LEU A 148 -4.55 9.55 3.64
C LEU A 148 -3.52 10.68 3.69
N THR A 149 -3.52 11.45 4.78
CA THR A 149 -2.51 12.47 5.08
C THR A 149 -1.69 12.11 6.32
N SER A 150 -2.17 11.16 7.13
CA SER A 150 -1.49 10.74 8.35
C SER A 150 -1.64 9.24 8.62
N VAL A 151 -0.69 8.71 9.39
CA VAL A 151 -0.62 7.31 9.85
C VAL A 151 -0.29 7.27 11.36
N PRO A 152 -0.68 6.22 12.10
CA PRO A 152 -1.30 4.99 11.63
C PRO A 152 -2.77 5.18 11.23
N ALA A 153 -3.20 4.45 10.21
CA ALA A 153 -4.57 4.47 9.71
C ALA A 153 -5.14 3.06 9.56
N ARG A 154 -6.46 2.93 9.72
CA ARG A 154 -7.22 1.71 9.52
C ARG A 154 -8.34 1.96 8.53
N ILE A 155 -8.53 1.03 7.60
CA ILE A 155 -9.63 1.05 6.63
C ILE A 155 -10.42 -0.24 6.73
N THR A 156 -11.72 -0.12 7.00
CA THR A 156 -12.68 -1.25 7.12
C THR A 156 -13.92 -1.00 6.25
N PRO A 157 -14.68 -2.04 5.87
CA PRO A 157 -15.97 -1.85 5.23
C PRO A 157 -16.97 -1.19 6.18
N ALA A 158 -17.80 -0.28 5.66
CA ALA A 158 -18.95 0.22 6.41
C ALA A 158 -20.00 -0.90 6.59
N PRO A 159 -20.84 -0.84 7.64
CA PRO A 159 -21.95 -1.79 7.81
C PRO A 159 -22.91 -1.84 6.61
N SER A 160 -23.05 -0.74 5.87
CA SER A 160 -23.86 -0.70 4.64
C SER A 160 -23.25 -1.47 3.47
N GLY A 161 -21.96 -1.83 3.53
CA GLY A 161 -21.22 -2.48 2.45
C GLY A 161 -20.85 -1.56 1.28
N GLU A 162 -21.42 -0.35 1.18
CA GLU A 162 -21.24 0.54 0.03
C GLU A 162 -20.20 1.65 0.25
N ARG A 163 -19.64 1.76 1.45
CA ARG A 163 -18.59 2.74 1.79
C ARG A 163 -17.49 2.07 2.58
N LEU A 164 -16.36 2.75 2.69
CA LEU A 164 -15.28 2.37 3.59
C LEU A 164 -15.20 3.34 4.76
N ASN A 165 -14.94 2.83 5.95
CA ASN A 165 -14.57 3.60 7.11
C ASN A 165 -13.06 3.83 7.09
N ILE A 166 -12.62 5.09 7.18
CA ILE A 166 -11.20 5.43 7.30
C ILE A 166 -11.00 6.10 8.65
N GLU A 167 -10.10 5.53 9.44
CA GLU A 167 -9.72 6.04 10.76
C GLU A 167 -8.22 6.31 10.83
N THR A 168 -7.81 7.37 11.51
CA THR A 168 -6.42 7.66 11.86
C THR A 168 -6.27 7.79 13.37
N PHE A 169 -5.19 7.26 13.94
CA PHE A 169 -5.06 7.11 15.39
C PHE A 169 -3.82 7.82 15.92
N PRO A 170 -3.93 8.66 16.96
CA PRO A 170 -2.75 9.16 17.64
C PRO A 170 -2.10 8.01 18.39
N VAL A 171 -0.79 7.89 18.25
CA VAL A 171 0.03 6.94 18.99
C VAL A 171 0.96 7.68 19.93
N LYS A 172 1.27 7.06 21.07
CA LYS A 172 2.12 7.60 22.14
C LYS A 172 3.39 6.81 22.21
#